data_AF-M8DIH2-F1
#
_entry.id   AF-M8DIH2-F1
#
_cell.length_a   1.000
_cell.length_b   1.000
_cell.length_c   1.000
_cell.angle_alpha   90.00
_cell.angle_beta   90.00
_cell.angle_gamma   90.00
#
_symmetry.space_group_name_H-M   'P 1'
#
loop_
_entity.id
_entity.type
_entity.pdbx_description
1 polymer ?
#
loop_
_entity_poly.entity_id
_entity_poly.type
_entity_poly.pdbx_seq_one_letter_code
_entity_poly.pdbx_strand_id
1 'polypeptide(L)'
;MKRNVLIIIFIFLIALPVLFVVLNLKGPETTITKEENLLNPAQQSNDKKEQENFSKLLYDNRKYLLENKKKFLKDILGVIPIVEERDINNSTTDTDLQSVKSERQKQYQMIQKALREADYYSLTGEIKDKTVYAYVNDKVKTILYSNYSEEEYTYYYKIEPANPQETILKDKKGYFYYVYLFTDSYEVNPADPYGDIKKLILLVEKIKDNWIITELMYNN
;
A
#
# COMPACT_ATOMS: atom_id res chain seq x y z
N MET A 1 -23.37 -57.41 -30.17
CA MET A 1 -23.57 -55.98 -30.52
C MET A 1 -24.30 -55.12 -29.47
N LYS A 2 -25.14 -55.65 -28.56
CA LYS A 2 -25.96 -54.81 -27.65
C LYS A 2 -25.24 -54.23 -26.42
N ARG A 3 -24.12 -54.83 -25.97
CA ARG A 3 -23.41 -54.41 -24.75
C ARG A 3 -22.51 -53.17 -24.95
N ASN A 4 -21.94 -53.01 -26.15
CA ASN A 4 -21.11 -51.85 -26.48
C ASN A 4 -21.95 -50.58 -26.69
N VAL A 5 -23.17 -50.72 -27.22
CA VAL A 5 -24.11 -49.60 -27.37
C VAL A 5 -24.56 -49.07 -26.00
N LEU A 6 -24.80 -49.96 -25.03
CA LEU A 6 -25.19 -49.55 -23.68
C LEU A 6 -24.08 -48.78 -22.94
N ILE A 7 -22.83 -49.19 -23.13
CA ILE A 7 -21.65 -48.51 -22.54
C ILE A 7 -21.44 -47.13 -23.19
N ILE A 8 -21.62 -47.01 -24.51
CA ILE A 8 -21.52 -45.72 -25.21
C ILE A 8 -22.61 -44.75 -24.74
N ILE A 9 -23.84 -45.24 -24.53
CA ILE A 9 -24.95 -44.44 -23.98
C ILE A 9 -24.64 -43.99 -22.54
N PHE A 10 -24.07 -44.87 -21.72
CA PHE A 10 -23.69 -44.54 -20.34
C PHE A 10 -22.56 -43.50 -20.27
N ILE A 11 -21.56 -43.61 -21.16
CA ILE A 11 -20.49 -42.62 -21.29
C ILE A 11 -21.07 -41.28 -21.73
N PHE A 12 -22.01 -41.26 -22.68
CA PHE A 12 -22.69 -40.02 -23.10
C PHE A 12 -23.52 -39.39 -21.98
N LEU A 13 -24.23 -40.21 -21.19
CA LEU A 13 -25.06 -39.75 -20.08
C LEU A 13 -24.26 -39.14 -18.91
N ILE A 14 -23.01 -39.53 -18.73
CA ILE A 14 -22.12 -38.97 -17.70
C ILE A 14 -21.27 -37.84 -18.27
N ALA A 15 -20.76 -37.98 -19.49
CA ALA A 15 -19.88 -37.00 -20.10
C ALA A 15 -20.62 -35.70 -20.49
N LEU A 16 -21.87 -35.76 -20.97
CA LEU A 16 -22.62 -34.55 -21.31
C LEU A 16 -22.90 -33.62 -20.11
N PRO A 17 -23.40 -34.11 -18.96
CA PRO A 17 -23.63 -33.23 -17.81
C PRO A 17 -22.32 -32.72 -17.21
N VAL A 18 -21.24 -33.49 -17.24
CA VAL A 18 -19.92 -32.99 -16.82
C VAL A 18 -19.41 -31.92 -17.79
N LEU A 19 -19.54 -32.11 -19.10
CA LEU A 19 -19.19 -31.10 -20.10
C LEU A 19 -20.08 -29.85 -19.98
N PHE A 20 -21.37 -30.01 -19.64
CA PHE A 20 -22.31 -28.92 -19.39
C PHE A 20 -21.97 -28.16 -18.10
N VAL A 21 -21.51 -28.84 -17.05
CA VAL A 21 -20.99 -28.22 -15.82
C VAL A 21 -19.68 -27.50 -16.11
N VAL A 22 -18.77 -28.06 -16.92
CA VAL A 22 -17.52 -27.40 -17.32
C VAL A 22 -17.76 -26.19 -18.24
N LEU A 23 -18.77 -26.25 -19.12
CA LEU A 23 -19.16 -25.13 -19.99
C LEU A 23 -19.97 -24.05 -19.25
N ASN A 24 -20.76 -24.41 -18.23
CA ASN A 24 -21.48 -23.46 -17.36
C ASN A 24 -20.69 -23.05 -16.12
N LEU A 25 -19.50 -23.62 -15.89
CA LEU A 25 -18.42 -22.97 -15.17
C LEU A 25 -17.83 -21.86 -16.08
N LYS A 26 -18.69 -20.95 -16.53
CA LYS A 26 -18.34 -19.54 -16.44
C LYS A 26 -18.10 -19.33 -14.94
N GLY A 27 -16.84 -19.49 -14.53
CA GLY A 27 -16.35 -18.83 -13.33
C GLY A 27 -16.87 -17.40 -13.38
N PRO A 28 -17.20 -16.80 -12.22
CA PRO A 28 -17.83 -15.49 -12.18
C PRO A 28 -17.11 -14.64 -13.21
N GLU A 29 -17.84 -14.20 -14.24
CA GLU A 29 -17.29 -13.28 -15.20
C GLU A 29 -16.59 -12.26 -14.32
N THR A 30 -15.29 -12.17 -14.45
CA THR A 30 -14.61 -10.96 -14.08
C THR A 30 -15.18 -9.94 -15.06
N THR A 31 -16.39 -9.44 -14.76
CA THR A 31 -16.49 -8.04 -14.44
C THR A 31 -15.32 -7.79 -13.49
N ILE A 32 -14.15 -7.55 -14.10
CA ILE A 32 -13.44 -6.32 -13.85
C ILE A 32 -14.53 -5.27 -13.93
N THR A 33 -15.30 -5.13 -12.84
CA THR A 33 -15.71 -3.83 -12.39
C THR A 33 -14.41 -3.10 -12.51
N LYS A 34 -14.31 -2.22 -13.51
CA LYS A 34 -13.40 -1.12 -13.41
C LYS A 34 -13.82 -0.49 -12.10
N GLU A 35 -13.22 -0.93 -11.00
CA GLU A 35 -13.14 -0.12 -9.81
C GLU A 35 -12.49 1.12 -10.37
N GLU A 36 -13.35 2.12 -10.58
CA GLU A 36 -12.93 3.45 -10.91
C GLU A 36 -11.97 3.79 -9.81
N ASN A 37 -10.70 3.71 -10.16
CA ASN A 37 -9.60 4.20 -9.37
C ASN A 37 -9.96 5.68 -9.18
N LEU A 38 -10.57 6.02 -8.03
CA LEU A 38 -11.32 7.26 -7.76
C LEU A 38 -10.45 8.52 -7.75
N LEU A 39 -9.17 8.39 -8.10
CA LEU A 39 -8.29 9.50 -8.45
C LEU A 39 -8.60 9.94 -9.87
N ASN A 40 -8.92 11.23 -10.05
CA ASN A 40 -9.12 11.81 -11.37
C ASN A 40 -7.87 11.53 -12.24
N PRO A 41 -8.00 11.11 -13.52
CA PRO A 41 -6.87 10.79 -14.41
C PRO A 41 -5.75 11.84 -14.44
N ALA A 42 -6.06 13.12 -14.18
CA ALA A 42 -5.06 14.17 -14.04
C ALA A 42 -4.15 13.98 -12.80
N GLN A 43 -4.72 13.62 -11.65
CA GLN A 43 -3.97 13.30 -10.43
C GLN A 43 -3.11 12.05 -10.63
N GLN A 44 -3.67 10.99 -11.21
CA GLN A 44 -2.90 9.79 -11.54
C GLN A 44 -1.72 10.08 -12.48
N SER A 45 -1.89 10.97 -13.45
CA SER A 45 -0.81 11.37 -14.35
C SER A 45 0.29 12.20 -13.66
N ASN A 46 -0.09 13.07 -12.72
CA ASN A 46 0.86 13.87 -11.94
C ASN A 46 1.62 13.02 -10.94
N ASP A 47 0.94 12.13 -10.22
CA ASP A 47 1.56 11.18 -9.29
C ASP A 47 2.55 10.28 -10.05
N LYS A 48 2.18 9.82 -11.25
CA LYS A 48 3.07 9.03 -12.12
C LYS A 48 4.28 9.84 -12.58
N LYS A 49 4.13 11.11 -12.90
CA LYS A 49 5.23 11.99 -13.34
C LYS A 49 6.17 12.36 -12.19
N GLU A 50 5.64 12.63 -10.99
CA GLU A 50 6.43 12.79 -9.78
C GLU A 50 7.17 11.51 -9.42
N GLN A 51 6.52 10.35 -9.61
CA GLN A 51 7.13 9.03 -9.40
C GLN A 51 8.22 8.71 -10.42
N GLU A 52 8.04 9.06 -11.69
CA GLU A 52 9.10 8.95 -12.70
C GLU A 52 10.27 9.88 -12.37
N ASN A 53 9.99 11.11 -11.95
CA ASN A 53 11.02 12.06 -11.50
C ASN A 53 11.73 11.60 -10.22
N PHE A 54 11.01 10.97 -9.30
CA PHE A 54 11.56 10.43 -8.05
C PHE A 54 12.36 9.14 -8.30
N SER A 55 11.86 8.26 -9.17
CA SER A 55 12.60 7.08 -9.63
C SER A 55 13.87 7.50 -10.35
N LYS A 56 13.79 8.57 -11.13
CA LYS A 56 14.95 9.19 -11.77
C LYS A 56 15.89 9.81 -10.74
N LEU A 57 15.40 10.46 -9.70
CA LEU A 57 16.20 10.99 -8.59
C LEU A 57 16.91 9.88 -7.80
N LEU A 58 16.22 8.78 -7.50
CA LEU A 58 16.81 7.54 -6.99
C LEU A 58 17.89 6.99 -7.95
N TYR A 59 17.66 7.12 -9.26
CA TYR A 59 18.58 6.73 -10.32
C TYR A 59 19.69 7.74 -10.59
N ASP A 60 19.63 8.99 -10.12
CA ASP A 60 20.59 10.05 -10.44
C ASP A 60 21.46 10.39 -9.21
N ASN A 61 20.95 10.26 -7.98
CA ASN A 61 21.71 10.30 -6.71
C ASN A 61 22.56 9.02 -6.49
N ARG A 62 22.92 8.39 -7.60
CA ARG A 62 23.22 6.98 -7.81
C ARG A 62 24.66 6.57 -7.55
N LYS A 63 25.35 7.24 -6.64
CA LYS A 63 26.71 6.82 -6.31
C LYS A 63 26.73 5.62 -5.34
N TYR A 64 25.59 5.28 -4.70
CA TYR A 64 25.58 4.34 -3.57
C TYR A 64 24.46 3.27 -3.50
N LEU A 65 23.50 3.19 -4.42
CA LEU A 65 22.47 2.13 -4.39
C LEU A 65 22.88 0.88 -5.20
N LEU A 66 22.85 -0.30 -4.58
CA LEU A 66 23.19 -1.58 -5.21
C LEU A 66 22.12 -2.04 -6.24
N GLU A 67 22.53 -2.73 -7.31
CA GLU A 67 21.64 -3.11 -8.42
C GLU A 67 20.50 -4.06 -8.02
N ASN A 68 20.73 -5.00 -7.10
CA ASN A 68 19.68 -5.86 -6.55
C ASN A 68 18.62 -5.06 -5.78
N LYS A 69 19.04 -3.98 -5.09
CA LYS A 69 18.13 -3.07 -4.38
C LYS A 69 17.38 -2.17 -5.34
N LYS A 70 18.01 -1.73 -6.43
CA LYS A 70 17.30 -1.05 -7.54
C LYS A 70 16.28 -1.95 -8.21
N LYS A 71 16.56 -3.25 -8.31
CA LYS A 71 15.60 -4.24 -8.80
C LYS A 71 14.44 -4.42 -7.82
N PHE A 72 14.70 -4.62 -6.53
CA PHE A 72 13.65 -4.67 -5.49
C PHE A 72 12.81 -3.39 -5.46
N LEU A 73 13.47 -2.24 -5.45
CA LEU A 73 12.83 -0.94 -5.58
C LEU A 73 12.05 -0.86 -6.88
N LYS A 74 12.53 -1.31 -8.03
CA LYS A 74 11.76 -1.30 -9.29
C LYS A 74 10.56 -2.25 -9.26
N ASP A 75 10.73 -3.42 -8.66
CA ASP A 75 9.70 -4.45 -8.46
C ASP A 75 8.61 -3.94 -7.50
N ILE A 76 8.97 -3.05 -6.56
CA ILE A 76 8.06 -2.39 -5.61
C ILE A 76 7.63 -0.99 -6.07
N LEU A 77 8.37 -0.30 -6.93
CA LEU A 77 8.03 1.02 -7.50
C LEU A 77 6.94 0.89 -8.57
N GLY A 78 6.64 -0.33 -9.04
CA GLY A 78 5.37 -0.65 -9.69
C GLY A 78 4.18 -0.65 -8.73
N VAL A 79 4.43 -0.54 -7.43
CA VAL A 79 3.48 -0.61 -6.33
C VAL A 79 3.55 0.76 -5.63
N ILE A 80 2.74 1.69 -6.15
CA ILE A 80 2.18 2.81 -5.39
C ILE A 80 1.77 2.28 -4.00
N PRO A 81 1.65 3.07 -2.91
CA PRO A 81 0.91 2.57 -1.76
C PRO A 81 -0.50 2.14 -2.17
N ILE A 82 -0.69 0.89 -2.60
CA ILE A 82 -1.95 0.43 -3.14
C ILE A 82 -2.89 0.37 -1.96
N VAL A 83 -3.93 1.20 -1.99
CA VAL A 83 -5.10 0.97 -1.16
C VAL A 83 -5.69 -0.33 -1.68
N GLU A 84 -5.41 -1.43 -0.99
CA GLU A 84 -6.35 -2.53 -1.04
C GLU A 84 -7.61 -2.02 -0.35
N GLU A 85 -8.60 -1.59 -1.15
CA GLU A 85 -9.93 -1.31 -0.64
C GLU A 85 -10.52 -2.62 -0.14
N ARG A 86 -10.21 -2.95 1.12
CA ARG A 86 -10.89 -4.02 1.83
C ARG A 86 -12.18 -3.43 2.41
N ASP A 87 -13.24 -4.25 2.47
CA ASP A 87 -14.48 -3.98 3.22
C ASP A 87 -14.27 -3.97 4.76
N ILE A 88 -13.09 -3.56 5.20
CA ILE A 88 -12.72 -3.43 6.60
C ILE A 88 -13.14 -2.04 7.07
N ASN A 89 -13.85 -1.96 8.20
CA ASN A 89 -13.97 -0.72 8.94
C ASN A 89 -12.67 -0.50 9.71
N ASN A 90 -11.89 0.50 9.30
CA ASN A 90 -10.63 0.86 9.94
C ASN A 90 -10.77 1.97 10.97
N SER A 91 -12.00 2.32 11.37
CA SER A 91 -12.27 3.36 12.35
C SER A 91 -12.81 2.79 13.66
N THR A 92 -12.41 3.41 14.77
CA THR A 92 -13.05 3.22 16.09
C THR A 92 -14.06 4.33 16.40
N THR A 93 -14.28 5.27 15.49
CA THR A 93 -15.33 6.29 15.61
C THR A 93 -16.69 5.66 15.27
N ASP A 94 -17.75 6.11 15.96
CA ASP A 94 -19.12 5.64 15.71
C ASP A 94 -19.63 6.21 14.38
N THR A 95 -19.33 5.50 13.29
CA THR A 95 -19.53 5.98 11.91
C THR A 95 -19.79 4.78 11.02
N ASP A 96 -20.73 4.91 10.08
CA ASP A 96 -21.09 3.82 9.18
C ASP A 96 -20.01 3.58 8.11
N LEU A 97 -20.01 2.39 7.50
CA LEU A 97 -18.99 1.96 6.57
C LEU A 97 -18.86 2.88 5.34
N GLN A 98 -19.95 3.47 4.84
CA GLN A 98 -19.90 4.35 3.65
C GLN A 98 -19.22 5.68 3.99
N SER A 99 -19.53 6.25 5.15
CA SER A 99 -18.85 7.43 5.67
C SER A 99 -17.34 7.17 5.84
N VAL A 100 -16.97 6.02 6.41
CA VAL A 100 -15.56 5.59 6.56
C VAL A 100 -14.88 5.45 5.19
N LYS A 101 -15.54 4.92 4.16
CA LYS A 101 -14.99 4.84 2.79
C LYS A 101 -14.74 6.23 2.19
N SER A 102 -15.63 7.19 2.40
CA SER A 102 -15.45 8.57 1.91
C SER A 102 -14.28 9.29 2.60
N GLU A 103 -14.13 9.12 3.91
CA GLU A 103 -13.03 9.74 4.66
C GLU A 103 -11.66 9.12 4.34
N ARG A 104 -11.62 7.80 4.08
CA ARG A 104 -10.40 7.07 3.68
C ARG A 104 -9.69 7.72 2.50
N GLN A 105 -10.42 8.14 1.46
CA GLN A 105 -9.79 8.71 0.27
C GLN A 105 -9.05 10.02 0.57
N LYS A 106 -9.61 10.87 1.44
CA LYS A 106 -8.99 12.15 1.83
C LYS A 106 -7.76 11.90 2.71
N GLN A 107 -7.89 10.97 3.66
CA GLN A 107 -6.79 10.58 4.55
C GLN A 107 -5.65 9.94 3.76
N TYR A 108 -5.96 9.11 2.77
CA TYR A 108 -4.96 8.44 1.95
C TYR A 108 -4.07 9.43 1.18
N GLN A 109 -4.66 10.43 0.52
CA GLN A 109 -3.88 11.45 -0.19
C GLN A 109 -2.92 12.20 0.76
N MET A 110 -3.41 12.50 1.96
CA MET A 110 -2.62 13.14 3.01
C MET A 110 -1.46 12.24 3.49
N ILE A 111 -1.73 10.97 3.80
CA ILE A 111 -0.71 10.00 4.24
C ILE A 111 0.32 9.80 3.14
N GLN A 112 -0.12 9.55 1.91
CA GLN A 112 0.76 9.35 0.77
C GLN A 112 1.71 10.55 0.60
N LYS A 113 1.18 11.77 0.67
CA LYS A 113 1.99 12.98 0.55
C LYS A 113 3.03 13.10 1.68
N ALA A 114 2.64 12.83 2.92
CA ALA A 114 3.57 12.84 4.06
C ALA A 114 4.67 11.77 3.92
N LEU A 115 4.31 10.54 3.55
CA LEU A 115 5.29 9.46 3.40
C LEU A 115 6.21 9.66 2.18
N ARG A 116 5.71 10.24 1.09
CA ARG A 116 6.56 10.59 -0.08
C ARG A 116 7.57 11.67 0.25
N GLU A 117 7.18 12.65 1.04
CA GLU A 117 8.11 13.66 1.52
C GLU A 117 9.13 13.06 2.48
N ALA A 118 8.73 12.09 3.30
CA ALA A 118 9.65 11.34 4.16
C ALA A 118 10.64 10.49 3.35
N ASP A 119 10.19 9.83 2.28
CA ASP A 119 11.06 9.11 1.33
C ASP A 119 12.07 10.07 0.71
N TYR A 120 11.64 11.26 0.28
CA TYR A 120 12.53 12.26 -0.29
C TYR A 120 13.56 12.77 0.73
N TYR A 121 13.11 13.08 1.95
CA TYR A 121 13.99 13.50 3.04
C TYR A 121 15.02 12.42 3.38
N SER A 122 14.59 11.16 3.50
CA SER A 122 15.45 10.00 3.74
C SER A 122 16.58 9.88 2.71
N LEU A 123 16.33 10.26 1.45
CA LEU A 123 17.33 10.19 0.39
C LEU A 123 18.22 11.44 0.25
N THR A 124 17.77 12.60 0.73
CA THR A 124 18.39 13.89 0.37
C THR A 124 18.73 14.78 1.56
N GLY A 125 18.17 14.51 2.74
CA GLY A 125 18.23 15.40 3.89
C GLY A 125 17.38 16.67 3.73
N GLU A 126 16.59 16.78 2.66
CA GLU A 126 15.81 17.97 2.33
C GLU A 126 14.30 17.72 2.34
N ILE A 127 13.52 18.77 2.64
CA ILE A 127 12.05 18.75 2.55
C ILE A 127 11.61 19.77 1.51
N LYS A 128 11.05 19.26 0.42
CA LYS A 128 10.47 19.99 -0.71
C LYS A 128 9.17 20.68 -0.31
N ASP A 129 8.21 19.92 0.23
CA ASP A 129 6.90 20.45 0.57
C ASP A 129 6.67 20.46 2.09
N LYS A 130 6.93 21.61 2.72
CA LYS A 130 6.71 21.80 4.16
C LYS A 130 5.23 21.81 4.58
N THR A 131 4.28 21.83 3.65
CA THR A 131 2.85 21.72 3.98
C THR A 131 2.51 20.38 4.63
N VAL A 132 3.33 19.34 4.41
CA VAL A 132 3.13 18.02 5.04
C VAL A 132 3.21 18.08 6.57
N TYR A 133 3.85 19.09 7.14
CA TYR A 133 3.90 19.28 8.59
C TYR A 133 2.53 19.58 9.21
N ALA A 134 1.55 20.05 8.43
CA ALA A 134 0.18 20.21 8.91
C ALA A 134 -0.54 18.87 9.09
N TYR A 135 -0.03 17.79 8.47
CA TYR A 135 -0.63 16.47 8.47
C TYR A 135 -0.05 15.53 9.53
N VAL A 136 1.01 15.93 10.23
CA VAL A 136 1.70 15.10 11.21
C VAL A 136 1.84 15.87 12.52
N ASN A 137 1.72 15.19 13.65
CA ASN A 137 2.09 15.80 14.92
C ASN A 137 3.62 15.82 15.11
N ASP A 138 4.11 16.51 16.14
CA ASP A 138 5.55 16.63 16.40
C ASP A 138 6.26 15.29 16.63
N LYS A 139 5.55 14.33 17.25
CA LYS A 139 6.07 12.98 17.48
C LYS A 139 6.33 12.24 16.17
N VAL A 140 5.34 12.18 15.28
CA VAL A 140 5.43 11.52 13.98
C VAL A 140 6.39 12.29 13.07
N LYS A 141 6.40 13.63 13.15
CA LYS A 141 7.36 14.47 12.43
C LYS A 141 8.81 14.09 12.76
N THR A 142 9.10 13.82 14.03
CA THR A 142 10.42 13.35 14.45
C THR A 142 10.74 12.00 13.78
N ILE A 143 9.82 11.04 13.84
CA ILE A 143 10.02 9.71 13.23
C ILE A 143 10.26 9.80 11.71
N LEU A 144 9.49 10.62 11.00
CA LEU A 144 9.58 10.74 9.54
C LEU A 144 10.73 11.63 9.05
N TYR A 145 11.14 12.63 9.84
CA TYR A 145 11.98 13.73 9.33
C TYR A 145 13.16 14.15 10.24
N SER A 146 13.48 13.44 11.34
CA SER A 146 14.61 13.84 12.20
C SER A 146 15.89 13.05 12.00
N ASN A 147 15.81 11.84 11.43
CA ASN A 147 16.93 10.89 11.43
C ASN A 147 17.49 10.68 10.03
N TYR A 148 17.81 11.77 9.32
CA TYR A 148 18.55 11.64 8.07
C TYR A 148 19.94 11.07 8.37
N SER A 149 20.31 10.03 7.62
CA SER A 149 21.63 9.42 7.63
C SER A 149 22.14 9.38 6.20
N GLU A 150 23.42 9.72 5.99
CA GLU A 150 24.07 9.54 4.69
C GLU A 150 24.39 8.05 4.42
N GLU A 151 24.27 7.19 5.44
CA GLU A 151 24.67 5.78 5.39
C GLU A 151 23.47 4.83 5.26
N GLU A 152 22.26 5.29 5.61
CA GLU A 152 21.04 4.48 5.60
C GLU A 152 19.87 5.24 4.99
N TYR A 153 18.93 4.50 4.41
CA TYR A 153 17.69 5.05 3.90
C TYR A 153 16.51 4.17 4.28
N THR A 154 15.39 4.82 4.56
CA THR A 154 14.07 4.22 4.73
C THR A 154 13.16 4.60 3.56
N TYR A 155 12.34 3.66 3.11
CA TYR A 155 11.37 3.88 2.05
C TYR A 155 10.03 3.22 2.35
N TYR A 156 8.96 4.00 2.26
CA TYR A 156 7.58 3.60 2.49
C TYR A 156 6.89 3.22 1.18
N TYR A 157 6.31 2.02 1.10
CA TYR A 157 5.86 1.47 -0.18
C TYR A 157 4.43 0.91 -0.23
N LYS A 158 3.81 0.56 0.91
CA LYS A 158 2.42 0.08 0.95
C LYS A 158 1.66 0.69 2.11
N ILE A 159 0.40 1.05 1.87
CA ILE A 159 -0.55 1.47 2.90
C ILE A 159 -1.82 0.64 2.73
N GLU A 160 -2.29 -0.02 3.79
CA GLU A 160 -3.58 -0.74 3.78
C GLU A 160 -4.40 -0.35 5.01
N PRO A 161 -5.75 -0.33 4.92
CA PRO A 161 -6.59 -0.14 6.10
C PRO A 161 -6.34 -1.25 7.11
N ALA A 162 -6.17 -0.89 8.38
CA ALA A 162 -5.98 -1.83 9.47
C ALA A 162 -7.28 -1.97 10.28
N ASN A 163 -7.66 -3.20 10.61
CA ASN A 163 -8.75 -3.44 11.56
C ASN A 163 -8.29 -2.98 12.95
N PRO A 164 -8.98 -2.04 13.63
CA PRO A 164 -8.52 -1.50 14.91
C PRO A 164 -8.28 -2.57 15.98
N GLN A 165 -9.06 -3.66 15.94
CA GLN A 165 -8.97 -4.77 16.89
C GLN A 165 -7.68 -5.59 16.76
N GLU A 166 -7.00 -5.49 15.62
CA GLU A 166 -5.72 -6.17 15.35
C GLU A 166 -4.51 -5.30 15.70
N THR A 167 -4.75 -4.11 16.26
CA THR A 167 -3.69 -3.14 16.55
C THR A 167 -3.40 -3.01 18.04
N ILE A 168 -2.16 -2.72 18.38
CA ILE A 168 -1.77 -2.34 19.75
C ILE A 168 -2.40 -1.01 20.21
N LEU A 169 -2.97 -0.25 19.27
CA LEU A 169 -3.59 1.05 19.49
C LEU A 169 -5.13 0.97 19.56
N LYS A 170 -5.71 -0.24 19.71
CA LYS A 170 -7.17 -0.49 19.68
C LYS A 170 -8.01 0.39 20.62
N ASP A 171 -7.43 0.89 21.71
CA ASP A 171 -8.10 1.75 22.68
C ASP A 171 -8.11 3.24 22.27
N LYS A 172 -7.43 3.60 21.18
CA LYS A 172 -7.40 4.94 20.62
C LYS A 172 -8.60 5.18 19.69
N LYS A 173 -9.01 6.44 19.61
CA LYS A 173 -10.07 6.89 18.70
C LYS A 173 -9.45 7.41 17.42
N GLY A 174 -9.81 6.82 16.27
CA GLY A 174 -9.31 7.30 14.97
C GLY A 174 -9.35 6.23 13.89
N TYR A 175 -8.61 6.48 12.83
CA TYR A 175 -8.48 5.63 11.66
C TYR A 175 -7.12 4.95 11.63
N PHE A 176 -7.11 3.65 11.36
CA PHE A 176 -5.93 2.82 11.48
C PHE A 176 -5.46 2.34 10.11
N TYR A 177 -4.15 2.39 9.90
CA TYR A 177 -3.51 1.98 8.64
C TYR A 177 -2.24 1.21 8.92
N TYR A 178 -2.04 0.09 8.22
CA TYR A 178 -0.73 -0.54 8.17
C TYR A 178 0.11 0.15 7.11
N VAL A 179 1.33 0.51 7.49
CA VAL A 179 2.33 1.11 6.60
C VAL A 179 3.51 0.18 6.51
N TYR A 180 3.88 -0.16 5.29
CA TYR A 180 5.01 -1.03 5.01
C TYR A 180 6.18 -0.19 4.54
N LEU A 181 7.34 -0.47 5.12
CA LEU A 181 8.58 0.18 4.79
C LEU A 181 9.70 -0.83 4.69
N PHE A 182 10.78 -0.43 4.05
CA PHE A 182 12.05 -1.11 4.17
C PHE A 182 13.11 -0.09 4.60
N THR A 183 14.09 -0.55 5.38
CA THR A 183 15.27 0.23 5.76
C THR A 183 16.51 -0.52 5.30
N ASP A 184 17.50 0.18 4.76
CA ASP A 184 18.71 -0.42 4.23
C ASP A 184 19.88 0.54 4.28
N SER A 185 21.10 0.03 4.15
CA SER A 185 22.31 0.86 4.05
C SER A 185 22.73 1.12 2.60
N TYR A 186 23.45 2.21 2.40
CA TYR A 186 24.09 2.58 1.12
C TYR A 186 25.39 1.80 0.87
N GLU A 187 25.92 1.11 1.88
CA GLU A 187 27.07 0.23 1.74
C GLU A 187 26.65 -1.22 1.43
N VAL A 188 27.55 -2.01 0.85
CA VAL A 188 27.32 -3.45 0.64
C VAL A 188 27.19 -4.13 2.00
N ASN A 189 25.95 -4.41 2.41
CA ASN A 189 25.69 -5.32 3.52
C ASN A 189 25.60 -6.75 2.98
N PRO A 190 26.65 -7.59 3.11
CA PRO A 190 26.63 -8.96 2.60
C PRO A 190 25.63 -9.87 3.36
N ALA A 191 25.09 -9.43 4.50
CA ALA A 191 24.18 -10.23 5.31
C ALA A 191 22.70 -10.12 4.89
N ASP A 192 22.27 -8.99 4.31
CA ASP A 192 20.87 -8.78 3.92
C ASP A 192 20.71 -8.18 2.51
N PRO A 193 20.47 -9.03 1.49
CA PRO A 193 20.31 -8.59 0.11
C PRO A 193 18.97 -7.90 -0.18
N TYR A 194 18.04 -7.80 0.77
CA TYR A 194 16.70 -7.21 0.58
C TYR A 194 16.39 -6.05 1.54
N GLY A 195 17.17 -5.89 2.60
CA GLY A 195 17.00 -4.84 3.60
C GLY A 195 15.94 -5.24 4.64
N ASP A 196 15.84 -4.48 5.72
CA ASP A 196 14.94 -4.76 6.83
C ASP A 196 13.52 -4.30 6.50
N ILE A 197 12.65 -5.25 6.12
CA ILE A 197 11.24 -4.99 5.80
C ILE A 197 10.41 -4.96 7.08
N LYS A 198 9.69 -3.86 7.29
CA LYS A 198 8.89 -3.61 8.48
C LYS A 198 7.44 -3.28 8.15
N LYS A 199 6.56 -3.66 9.08
CA LYS A 199 5.14 -3.30 9.09
C LYS A 199 4.87 -2.45 10.33
N LEU A 200 4.48 -1.19 10.11
CA LEU A 200 4.10 -0.24 11.14
C LEU A 200 2.59 -0.08 11.18
N ILE A 201 2.06 0.30 12.34
CA ILE A 201 0.72 0.86 12.50
C ILE A 201 0.79 2.38 12.48
N LEU A 202 -0.12 3.00 11.74
CA LEU A 202 -0.31 4.44 11.62
C LEU A 202 -1.73 4.78 12.10
N LEU A 203 -1.84 5.79 12.98
CA LEU A 203 -3.11 6.33 13.47
C LEU A 203 -3.36 7.72 12.89
N VAL A 204 -4.55 7.93 12.35
CA VAL A 204 -5.05 9.24 11.91
C VAL A 204 -6.21 9.68 12.81
N GLU A 205 -6.09 10.85 13.41
CA GLU A 205 -7.10 11.47 14.27
C GLU A 205 -7.65 12.75 13.65
N LYS A 206 -8.89 13.09 13.99
CA LYS A 206 -9.49 14.39 13.64
C LYS A 206 -9.25 15.38 14.77
N ILE A 207 -8.45 16.40 14.52
CA ILE A 207 -8.10 17.45 15.49
C ILE A 207 -8.49 18.80 14.89
N LYS A 208 -9.47 19.48 15.51
CA LYS A 208 -9.96 20.80 15.06
C LYS A 208 -10.26 20.82 13.56
N ASP A 209 -11.06 19.83 13.13
CA ASP A 209 -11.48 19.59 11.74
C ASP A 209 -10.40 19.14 10.74
N ASN A 210 -9.14 19.02 11.18
CA ASN A 210 -8.05 18.51 10.34
C ASN A 210 -7.74 17.06 10.66
N TRP A 211 -7.43 16.28 9.63
CA TRP A 211 -6.85 14.95 9.80
C TRP A 211 -5.36 15.09 10.08
N ILE A 212 -4.90 14.41 11.13
CA ILE A 212 -3.51 14.44 11.57
C ILE A 212 -3.05 13.02 11.86
N ILE A 213 -1.89 12.66 11.33
CA ILE A 213 -1.17 11.44 11.70
C ILE A 213 -0.56 11.67 13.08
N THR A 214 -1.06 10.94 14.06
CA THR A 214 -0.67 11.13 15.46
C THR A 214 0.22 10.03 16.01
N GLU A 215 0.19 8.85 15.39
CA GLU A 215 1.04 7.72 15.74
C GLU A 215 1.60 7.05 14.49
N LEU A 216 2.85 6.59 14.60
CA LEU A 216 3.54 5.74 13.63
C LEU A 216 4.52 4.85 14.39
N MET A 217 4.21 3.56 14.55
CA MET A 217 5.02 2.67 15.39
C MET A 217 4.87 1.19 15.02
N TYR A 218 5.67 0.31 15.62
CA TYR A 218 5.55 -1.13 15.39
C TYR A 218 4.24 -1.69 15.96
N ASN A 219 3.63 -2.60 15.21
CA ASN A 219 2.50 -3.39 15.70
C ASN A 219 3.05 -4.71 16.26
N ASN A 220 3.48 -4.70 17.53
CA ASN A 220 4.05 -5.88 18.22
C ASN A 220 3.00 -6.92 18.59
#